data_AF-A0A7T4WLG4-F1
#
_entry.id   AF-A0A7T4WLG4-F1
#
_cell.length_a   1.000
_cell.length_b   1.000
_cell.length_c   1.000
_cell.angle_alpha   90.00
_cell.angle_beta   90.00
_cell.angle_gamma   90.00
#
_symmetry.space_group_name_H-M   'P 1'
#
loop_
_entity.id
_entity.type
_entity.pdbx_description
1 polymer ?
#
loop_
_entity_poly.entity_id
_entity_poly.type
_entity_poly.pdbx_seq_one_letter_code
_entity_poly.pdbx_strand_id
1 'polypeptide(L)'
;MSLDALDAQLDDLREQASRLQKYTQQEKKDIAANVTLSEEGKRHQTEEVVAGARTRANALRDKEVQLVKNHLRSLETQLDAKIGYGATDMIAFRDAQERADRLDDADDAARLMGLAIRSNDRTLAHALFRKSIDKGWNGVTQQFTAEHPEAATTAKEIQILEQHLNQSFSRTMAYMV
;
A
#
# COMPACT_ATOMS: atom_id res chain seq x y z
N MET A 1 -5.82 -13.67 1.09
CA MET A 1 -4.54 -13.68 0.36
C MET A 1 -3.45 -13.53 1.41
N SER A 2 -2.38 -14.33 1.37
CA SER A 2 -1.22 -14.13 2.24
C SER A 2 -0.32 -13.04 1.67
N LEU A 3 0.56 -12.48 2.51
CA LEU A 3 1.60 -11.55 2.08
C LEU A 3 2.47 -12.15 0.97
N ASP A 4 2.88 -13.42 1.11
CA ASP A 4 3.67 -14.12 0.08
C ASP A 4 2.98 -14.20 -1.28
N ALA A 5 1.66 -14.40 -1.28
CA ALA A 5 0.87 -14.45 -2.52
C ALA A 5 0.72 -13.06 -3.16
N LEU A 6 0.70 -11.99 -2.35
CA LEU A 6 0.78 -10.63 -2.87
C LEU A 6 2.15 -10.36 -3.48
N ASP A 7 3.23 -10.66 -2.76
CA ASP A 7 4.61 -10.43 -3.21
C ASP A 7 4.88 -11.13 -4.55
N ALA A 8 4.44 -12.38 -4.70
CA ALA A 8 4.54 -13.10 -5.97
C ALA A 8 3.82 -12.39 -7.13
N GLN A 9 2.65 -11.78 -6.89
CA GLN A 9 1.94 -11.00 -7.91
C GLN A 9 2.64 -9.68 -8.21
N LEU A 10 3.25 -9.04 -7.22
CA LEU A 10 4.00 -7.80 -7.42
C LEU A 10 5.27 -8.06 -8.25
N ASP A 11 5.97 -9.15 -7.95
CA ASP A 11 7.15 -9.57 -8.70
C ASP A 11 6.82 -9.89 -10.16
N ASP A 12 5.71 -10.58 -10.42
CA ASP A 12 5.22 -10.83 -11.78
C ASP A 12 4.95 -9.52 -12.54
N LEU A 13 4.31 -8.53 -11.91
CA LEU A 13 4.07 -7.22 -12.54
C LEU A 13 5.38 -6.49 -12.87
N ARG A 14 6.38 -6.58 -11.99
CA ARG A 14 7.70 -5.98 -12.20
C ARG A 14 8.48 -6.71 -13.29
N GLU A 15 8.35 -8.03 -13.37
CA GLU A 15 8.94 -8.80 -14.45
C GLU A 15 8.31 -8.43 -15.81
N GLN A 16 6.99 -8.28 -15.87
CA GLN A 16 6.30 -7.79 -17.06
C GLN A 16 6.80 -6.40 -17.49
N ALA A 17 7.02 -5.49 -16.53
CA ALA A 17 7.59 -4.18 -16.81
C ALA A 17 9.03 -4.27 -17.34
N SER A 18 9.86 -5.13 -16.75
CA SER A 18 11.24 -5.38 -17.23
C SER A 18 11.27 -5.92 -18.66
N ARG A 19 10.35 -6.83 -19.00
CA ARG A 19 10.20 -7.36 -20.36
C ARG A 19 9.76 -6.27 -21.33
N LEU A 20 8.81 -5.43 -20.93
CA LEU A 20 8.35 -4.28 -21.72
C LEU A 20 9.48 -3.29 -22.01
N GLN A 21 10.30 -2.94 -21.01
CA GLN A 21 11.47 -2.08 -21.17
C GLN A 21 12.46 -2.63 -22.19
N LYS A 22 12.80 -3.93 -22.08
CA LYS A 22 13.72 -4.60 -23.01
C LYS A 22 13.17 -4.60 -24.44
N TYR A 23 11.89 -4.92 -24.59
CA TYR A 23 11.21 -4.93 -25.88
C TYR A 23 11.21 -3.53 -26.53
N THR A 24 10.79 -2.51 -25.79
CA THR A 24 10.80 -1.12 -26.28
C THR A 24 12.21 -0.64 -26.63
N GLN A 25 13.22 -1.01 -25.85
CA GLN A 25 14.60 -0.66 -26.16
C GLN A 25 15.11 -1.35 -27.43
N GLN A 26 14.63 -2.56 -27.72
CA GLN A 26 14.94 -3.26 -28.97
C GLN A 26 14.23 -2.62 -30.17
N GLU A 27 12.92 -2.35 -30.07
CA GLU A 27 12.17 -1.67 -31.14
C GLU A 27 12.79 -0.32 -31.50
N LYS A 28 13.22 0.46 -30.50
CA LYS A 28 13.91 1.74 -30.76
C LYS A 28 15.21 1.56 -31.56
N LYS A 29 15.96 0.48 -31.31
CA LYS A 29 17.17 0.17 -32.07
C LYS A 29 16.82 -0.25 -33.50
N ASP A 30 15.77 -1.04 -33.67
CA ASP A 30 15.31 -1.51 -34.97
C ASP A 30 14.81 -0.34 -35.83
N ILE A 31 14.06 0.60 -35.23
CA ILE A 31 13.64 1.85 -35.89
C ILE A 31 14.86 2.69 -36.29
N ALA A 32 15.84 2.86 -35.39
CA ALA A 32 17.04 3.64 -35.67
C ALA A 32 17.86 3.05 -36.84
N ALA A 33 17.94 1.72 -36.91
CA ALA A 33 18.64 0.98 -37.96
C ALA A 33 17.86 0.89 -39.29
N ASN A 34 16.57 1.26 -39.31
CA ASN A 34 15.74 1.15 -40.50
C ASN A 34 16.12 2.22 -41.54
N VAL A 35 16.74 1.77 -42.64
CA VAL A 35 17.19 2.63 -43.75
C VAL A 35 16.07 3.14 -44.65
N THR A 36 14.86 2.58 -44.53
CA THR A 36 13.71 2.99 -45.35
C THR A 36 12.95 4.17 -44.75
N LEU A 37 13.24 4.53 -43.50
CA LEU A 37 12.64 5.67 -42.81
C LEU A 37 13.52 6.91 -42.94
N SER A 38 12.88 8.06 -43.17
CA SER A 38 13.51 9.36 -42.94
C SER A 38 13.75 9.57 -41.45
N GLU A 39 14.62 10.52 -41.09
CA GLU A 39 14.85 10.89 -39.69
C GLU A 39 13.57 11.33 -38.98
N GLU A 40 12.69 12.03 -39.70
CA GLU A 40 11.36 12.41 -39.18
C GLU A 40 10.47 11.18 -38.95
N GLY A 41 10.48 10.21 -39.87
CA GLY A 41 9.75 8.95 -39.71
C GLY A 41 10.25 8.11 -38.54
N LYS A 42 11.57 8.06 -38.34
CA LYS A 42 12.18 7.39 -37.16
C LYS A 42 11.76 8.06 -35.87
N ARG A 43 11.74 9.40 -35.83
CA ARG A 43 11.27 10.18 -34.67
C ARG A 43 9.82 9.82 -34.34
N HIS A 44 8.92 9.93 -35.32
CA HIS A 44 7.50 9.67 -35.11
C HIS A 44 7.24 8.22 -34.63
N GLN A 45 7.86 7.22 -35.26
CA GLN A 45 7.70 5.82 -34.83
C GLN A 45 8.28 5.56 -33.44
N THR A 46 9.43 6.18 -33.12
CA THR A 46 10.01 6.07 -31.78
C THR A 46 9.07 6.68 -30.72
N GLU A 47 8.48 7.84 -31.01
CA GLU A 47 7.53 8.48 -30.12
C GLU A 47 6.29 7.62 -29.89
N GLU A 48 5.74 7.00 -30.94
CA GLU A 48 4.58 6.11 -30.85
C GLU A 48 4.87 4.87 -30.00
N VAL A 49 6.02 4.22 -30.25
CA VAL A 49 6.48 3.06 -29.45
C VAL A 49 6.64 3.42 -27.98
N VAL A 50 7.30 4.55 -27.69
CA VAL A 50 7.51 5.01 -26.31
C VAL A 50 6.19 5.39 -25.64
N ALA A 51 5.27 6.05 -26.35
CA ALA A 51 3.95 6.41 -25.81
C ALA A 51 3.11 5.16 -25.48
N GLY A 52 3.11 4.16 -26.36
CA GLY A 52 2.45 2.87 -26.12
C GLY A 52 3.04 2.13 -24.93
N ALA A 53 4.37 2.09 -24.84
CA ALA A 53 5.07 1.44 -23.74
C ALA A 53 4.81 2.14 -22.39
N ARG A 54 4.86 3.48 -22.35
CA ARG A 54 4.50 4.27 -21.16
C ARG A 54 3.09 3.99 -20.67
N THR A 55 2.12 3.90 -21.59
CA THR A 55 0.73 3.58 -21.25
C THR A 55 0.62 2.21 -20.57
N ARG A 56 1.27 1.19 -21.14
CA ARG A 56 1.29 -0.17 -20.57
C ARG A 56 2.01 -0.22 -19.23
N ALA A 57 3.14 0.47 -19.10
CA ALA A 57 3.91 0.52 -17.87
C ALA A 57 3.14 1.21 -16.73
N ASN A 58 2.44 2.31 -17.04
CA ASN A 58 1.53 2.97 -16.09
C ASN A 58 0.40 2.04 -15.66
N ALA A 59 -0.20 1.28 -16.58
CA ALA A 59 -1.26 0.32 -16.23
C ALA A 59 -0.75 -0.79 -15.29
N LEU A 60 0.47 -1.30 -15.49
CA LEU A 60 1.09 -2.27 -14.59
C LEU A 60 1.34 -1.67 -13.20
N ARG A 61 1.88 -0.44 -13.14
CA ARG A 61 2.11 0.28 -11.89
C ARG A 61 0.81 0.51 -11.12
N ASP A 62 -0.24 0.96 -11.81
CA ASP A 62 -1.54 1.22 -11.21
C ASP A 62 -2.17 -0.08 -10.70
N LYS A 63 -1.96 -1.21 -11.40
CA LYS A 63 -2.37 -2.54 -10.94
C LYS A 63 -1.65 -2.96 -9.67
N GLU A 64 -0.33 -2.74 -9.54
CA GLU A 64 0.39 -2.98 -8.27
C GLU A 64 -0.23 -2.16 -7.13
N VAL A 65 -0.46 -0.86 -7.34
CA VAL A 65 -1.06 0.01 -6.33
C VAL A 65 -2.44 -0.50 -5.91
N GLN A 66 -3.27 -0.95 -6.85
CA GLN A 66 -4.60 -1.48 -6.54
C GLN A 66 -4.52 -2.80 -5.77
N LEU A 67 -3.61 -3.71 -6.12
CA LEU A 67 -3.42 -4.96 -5.38
C LEU A 67 -3.03 -4.70 -3.93
N VAL A 68 -2.05 -3.81 -3.71
CA VAL A 68 -1.60 -3.42 -2.37
C VAL A 68 -2.74 -2.77 -1.57
N LYS A 69 -3.47 -1.81 -2.16
CA LYS A 69 -4.61 -1.16 -1.50
C LYS A 69 -5.75 -2.12 -1.16
N ASN A 70 -6.05 -3.07 -2.05
CA ASN A 70 -7.08 -4.06 -1.81
C ASN A 70 -6.68 -5.01 -0.68
N HIS A 71 -5.41 -5.41 -0.62
CA HIS A 71 -4.92 -6.26 0.46
C HIS A 71 -4.91 -5.51 1.80
N LEU A 72 -4.42 -4.27 1.81
CA LEU A 72 -4.47 -3.38 2.96
C LEU A 72 -5.88 -3.25 3.51
N ARG A 73 -6.86 -2.92 2.66
CA ARG A 73 -8.28 -2.84 3.06
C ARG A 73 -8.81 -4.15 3.64
N SER A 74 -8.40 -5.29 3.09
CA SER A 74 -8.79 -6.59 3.62
C SER A 74 -8.24 -6.82 5.04
N LEU A 75 -7.00 -6.42 5.31
CA LEU A 75 -6.39 -6.54 6.64
C LEU A 75 -7.06 -5.59 7.64
N GLU A 76 -7.31 -4.34 7.24
CA GLU A 76 -8.06 -3.37 8.05
C GLU A 76 -9.46 -3.91 8.41
N THR A 77 -10.17 -4.47 7.43
CA THR A 77 -11.50 -5.05 7.64
C THR A 77 -11.44 -6.25 8.61
N GLN A 78 -10.42 -7.10 8.52
CA GLN A 78 -10.23 -8.21 9.45
C GLN A 78 -9.96 -7.75 10.89
N LEU A 79 -9.23 -6.64 11.03
CA LEU A 79 -8.98 -6.03 12.32
C LEU A 79 -10.26 -5.45 12.92
N ASP A 80 -11.03 -4.71 12.12
CA ASP A 80 -12.25 -4.03 12.55
C ASP A 80 -13.41 -5.01 12.81
N ALA A 81 -13.45 -6.16 12.11
CA ALA A 81 -14.45 -7.22 12.31
C ALA A 81 -14.53 -7.72 13.76
N LYS A 82 -13.48 -7.52 14.57
CA LYS A 82 -13.42 -7.93 15.97
C LYS A 82 -14.19 -7.02 16.93
N ILE A 83 -14.60 -5.83 16.48
CA ILE A 83 -15.31 -4.83 17.29
C ILE A 83 -16.82 -5.13 17.35
N GLY A 84 -17.34 -5.86 16.36
CA GLY A 84 -18.77 -6.16 16.22
C GLY A 84 -19.44 -5.34 15.10
N TYR A 85 -20.59 -5.81 14.63
CA TYR A 85 -21.33 -5.20 13.51
C TYR A 85 -22.67 -4.55 13.93
N GLY A 86 -22.94 -4.45 15.23
CA GLY A 86 -24.15 -3.81 15.73
C GLY A 86 -24.15 -2.31 15.47
N ALA A 87 -25.34 -1.71 15.37
CA ALA A 87 -25.47 -0.25 15.23
C ALA A 87 -24.78 0.50 16.39
N THR A 88 -24.86 -0.02 17.61
CA THR A 88 -24.16 0.50 18.79
C THR A 88 -22.65 0.41 18.64
N ASP A 89 -22.14 -0.72 18.14
CA ASP A 89 -20.69 -0.95 17.95
C ASP A 89 -20.12 0.02 16.90
N MET A 90 -20.86 0.23 15.80
CA MET A 90 -20.47 1.19 14.75
C MET A 90 -20.43 2.64 15.25
N ILE A 91 -21.40 3.05 16.08
CA ILE A 91 -21.40 4.40 16.68
C ILE A 91 -20.23 4.55 17.65
N ALA A 92 -20.02 3.57 18.52
CA ALA A 92 -18.90 3.58 19.45
C ALA A 92 -17.56 3.62 18.71
N PHE A 93 -17.43 2.89 17.60
CA PHE A 93 -16.22 2.88 16.79
C PHE A 93 -15.95 4.21 16.12
N ARG A 94 -16.98 4.86 15.60
CA ARG A 94 -16.85 6.22 15.06
C ARG A 94 -16.42 7.22 16.14
N ASP A 95 -17.02 7.18 17.32
CA ASP A 95 -16.62 8.07 18.43
C ASP A 95 -15.15 7.81 18.83
N ALA A 96 -14.76 6.54 18.93
CA ALA A 96 -13.39 6.15 19.20
C ALA A 96 -12.40 6.65 18.13
N GLN A 97 -12.75 6.57 16.85
CA GLN A 97 -11.95 7.11 15.74
C GLN A 97 -11.80 8.64 15.86
N GLU A 98 -12.91 9.35 16.06
CA GLU A 98 -12.88 10.81 16.23
C GLU A 98 -12.04 11.22 17.46
N ARG A 99 -12.05 10.42 18.53
CA ARG A 99 -11.20 10.64 19.71
C ARG A 99 -9.72 10.36 19.43
N ALA A 100 -9.40 9.27 18.76
CA ALA A 100 -8.03 8.94 18.36
C ALA A 100 -7.47 9.99 17.39
N ASP A 101 -8.30 10.54 16.50
CA ASP A 101 -7.87 11.52 15.51
C ASP A 101 -7.47 12.87 16.08
N ARG A 102 -7.98 13.23 17.27
CA ARG A 102 -7.60 14.43 18.00
C ARG A 102 -6.23 14.33 18.68
N LEU A 103 -5.63 13.14 18.70
CA LEU A 103 -4.30 12.95 19.25
C LEU A 103 -3.25 13.25 18.19
N ASP A 104 -2.29 14.09 18.57
CA ASP A 104 -1.12 14.43 17.76
C ASP A 104 0.19 14.00 18.40
N ASP A 105 0.15 13.54 19.66
CA ASP A 105 1.31 13.13 20.44
C ASP A 105 1.28 11.62 20.78
N ALA A 106 2.44 10.99 20.68
CA ALA A 106 2.60 9.55 20.88
C ALA A 106 2.45 9.13 22.35
N ASP A 107 2.89 9.97 23.29
CA ASP A 107 2.82 9.67 24.73
C ASP A 107 1.37 9.75 25.22
N ASP A 108 0.62 10.76 24.75
CA ASP A 108 -0.83 10.85 24.97
C ASP A 108 -1.57 9.63 24.47
N ALA A 109 -1.26 9.19 23.24
CA ALA A 109 -1.84 7.99 22.66
C ALA A 109 -1.49 6.72 23.45
N ALA A 110 -0.25 6.58 23.93
CA ALA A 110 0.16 5.44 24.75
C ALA A 110 -0.57 5.42 26.11
N ARG A 111 -0.73 6.58 26.74
CA ARG A 111 -1.52 6.69 27.99
C ARG A 111 -2.97 6.27 27.75
N LEU A 112 -3.58 6.77 26.67
CA LEU A 112 -4.97 6.46 26.37
C LEU A 112 -5.17 4.99 25.97
N MET A 113 -4.21 4.40 25.24
CA MET A 113 -4.18 2.97 24.92
C MET A 113 -4.14 2.14 26.20
N GLY A 114 -3.28 2.49 27.15
CA GLY A 114 -3.20 1.78 28.42
C GLY A 114 -4.49 1.88 29.24
N LEU A 115 -5.20 3.00 29.17
CA LEU A 115 -6.52 3.14 29.78
C LEU A 115 -7.54 2.23 29.08
N ALA A 116 -7.60 2.26 27.75
CA ALA A 116 -8.53 1.46 26.96
C ALA A 116 -8.35 -0.04 27.22
N ILE A 117 -7.11 -0.52 27.27
CA ILE A 117 -6.78 -1.91 27.61
C ILE A 117 -7.29 -2.26 29.02
N ARG A 118 -6.98 -1.42 30.03
CA ARG A 118 -7.41 -1.66 31.42
C ARG A 118 -8.93 -1.65 31.59
N SER A 119 -9.64 -0.83 30.83
CA SER A 119 -11.11 -0.78 30.87
C SER A 119 -11.78 -1.77 29.91
N ASN A 120 -11.00 -2.59 29.18
CA ASN A 120 -11.49 -3.49 28.14
C ASN A 120 -12.32 -2.76 27.05
N ASP A 121 -11.98 -1.49 26.78
CA ASP A 121 -12.56 -0.68 25.71
C ASP A 121 -11.87 -1.03 24.39
N ARG A 122 -12.33 -2.13 23.78
CA ARG A 122 -11.78 -2.65 22.53
C ARG A 122 -11.91 -1.65 21.39
N THR A 123 -13.01 -0.93 21.37
CA THR A 123 -13.33 0.02 20.33
C THR A 123 -12.33 1.18 20.29
N LEU A 124 -12.01 1.76 21.46
CA LEU A 124 -10.97 2.77 21.58
C LEU A 124 -9.57 2.21 21.34
N ALA A 125 -9.27 1.01 21.85
CA ALA A 125 -7.97 0.38 21.65
C ALA A 125 -7.68 0.15 20.14
N HIS A 126 -8.64 -0.36 19.39
CA HIS A 126 -8.51 -0.55 17.94
C HIS A 126 -8.36 0.78 17.17
N ALA A 127 -9.12 1.82 17.53
CA ALA A 127 -9.00 3.13 16.89
C ALA A 127 -7.62 3.77 17.12
N LEU A 128 -7.10 3.69 18.36
CA LEU A 128 -5.77 4.19 18.69
C LEU A 128 -4.66 3.40 18.00
N PHE A 129 -4.85 2.09 17.88
CA PHE A 129 -3.92 1.22 17.19
C PHE A 129 -3.85 1.55 15.69
N ARG A 130 -5.00 1.83 15.04
CA ARG A 130 -5.01 2.31 13.65
C ARG A 130 -4.25 3.62 13.51
N LYS A 131 -4.56 4.59 14.36
CA LYS A 131 -3.88 5.89 14.39
C LYS A 131 -2.38 5.76 14.62
N SER A 132 -1.96 4.79 15.44
CA SER A 132 -0.53 4.58 15.73
C SER A 132 0.23 4.01 14.55
N ILE A 133 -0.40 3.19 13.70
CA ILE A 133 0.19 2.77 12.42
C ILE A 133 0.34 3.99 11.52
N ASP A 134 -0.74 4.75 11.30
CA ASP A 134 -0.75 5.94 10.42
C ASP A 134 0.33 6.98 10.81
N LYS A 135 0.51 7.21 12.11
CA LYS A 135 1.45 8.19 12.66
C LYS A 135 2.84 7.61 12.96
N GLY A 136 3.03 6.30 12.83
CA GLY A 136 4.30 5.63 13.16
C GLY A 136 4.63 5.57 14.65
N TRP A 137 3.63 5.61 15.53
CA TRP A 137 3.79 5.55 16.99
C TRP A 137 4.03 4.11 17.46
N ASN A 138 5.22 3.59 17.21
CA ASN A 138 5.57 2.18 17.46
C ASN A 138 5.28 1.70 18.90
N GLY A 139 5.44 2.56 19.91
CA GLY A 139 5.15 2.20 21.31
C GLY A 139 3.67 1.88 21.57
N VAL A 140 2.76 2.62 20.94
CA VAL A 140 1.31 2.41 21.03
C VAL A 140 0.91 1.12 20.33
N THR A 141 1.48 0.89 19.13
CA THR A 141 1.30 -0.35 18.37
C THR A 141 1.75 -1.57 19.20
N GLN A 142 2.95 -1.50 19.80
CA GLN A 142 3.48 -2.57 20.65
C GLN A 142 2.57 -2.85 21.84
N GLN A 143 2.09 -1.81 22.51
CA GLN A 143 1.20 -1.95 23.66
C GLN A 143 -0.10 -2.68 23.33
N PHE A 144 -0.72 -2.37 22.18
CA PHE A 144 -1.91 -3.08 21.72
C PHE A 144 -1.60 -4.55 21.39
N THR A 145 -0.52 -4.80 20.63
CA THR A 145 -0.17 -6.14 20.17
C THR A 145 0.30 -7.08 21.29
N ALA A 146 0.77 -6.55 22.41
CA ALA A 146 1.13 -7.34 23.59
C ALA A 146 -0.08 -8.06 24.21
N GLU A 147 -1.25 -7.41 24.20
CA GLU A 147 -2.51 -7.94 24.72
C GLU A 147 -3.34 -8.66 23.63
N HIS A 148 -3.03 -8.38 22.35
CA HIS A 148 -3.67 -8.99 21.18
C HIS A 148 -2.62 -9.59 20.22
N PRO A 149 -1.95 -10.70 20.61
CA PRO A 149 -0.88 -11.29 19.81
C PRO A 149 -1.32 -11.68 18.40
N GLU A 150 -2.58 -12.06 18.25
CA GLU A 150 -3.16 -12.45 16.97
C GLU A 150 -3.40 -11.25 16.03
N ALA A 151 -3.47 -10.02 16.58
CA ALA A 151 -3.50 -8.79 15.79
C ALA A 151 -2.08 -8.31 15.41
N ALA A 152 -1.04 -8.80 16.08
CA ALA A 152 0.35 -8.38 15.85
C ALA A 152 0.85 -8.68 14.43
N THR A 153 0.44 -9.82 13.86
CA THR A 153 0.80 -10.18 12.48
C THR A 153 0.11 -9.24 11.49
N THR A 154 -1.21 -9.06 11.62
CA THR A 154 -2.00 -8.14 10.78
C THR A 154 -1.48 -6.70 10.88
N ALA A 155 -1.14 -6.24 12.09
CA ALA A 155 -0.52 -4.95 12.37
C ALA A 155 0.72 -4.69 11.53
N LYS A 156 1.64 -5.67 11.59
CA LYS A 156 2.92 -5.61 10.91
C LYS A 156 2.73 -5.63 9.40
N GLU A 157 1.81 -6.45 8.89
CA GLU A 157 1.49 -6.51 7.47
C GLU A 157 0.92 -5.16 6.97
N ILE A 158 -0.03 -4.56 7.70
CA ILE A 158 -0.58 -3.23 7.37
C ILE A 158 0.56 -2.20 7.27
N GLN A 159 1.45 -2.15 8.27
CA GLN A 159 2.58 -1.22 8.27
C GLN A 159 3.51 -1.42 7.07
N ILE A 160 3.80 -2.68 6.70
CA ILE A 160 4.63 -3.00 5.52
C ILE A 160 3.96 -2.49 4.24
N LEU A 161 2.65 -2.71 4.08
CA LEU A 161 1.92 -2.29 2.87
C LEU A 161 1.81 -0.77 2.77
N GLU A 162 1.62 -0.06 3.88
CA GLU A 162 1.62 1.41 3.90
C GLU A 162 2.99 1.98 3.54
N GLN A 163 4.06 1.41 4.10
CA GLN A 163 5.43 1.79 3.73
C GLN A 163 5.67 1.56 2.23
N HIS A 164 5.20 0.45 1.69
CA HIS A 164 5.27 0.17 0.25
C HIS A 164 4.52 1.24 -0.57
N LEU A 165 3.30 1.61 -0.18
CA LEU A 165 2.54 2.66 -0.86
C LEU A 165 3.26 4.02 -0.81
N ASN A 166 3.88 4.35 0.32
CA ASN A 166 4.63 5.58 0.55
C ASN A 166 5.96 5.64 -0.24
N GLN A 167 6.56 4.50 -0.57
CA GLN A 167 7.75 4.40 -1.42
C GLN A 167 7.41 4.60 -2.92
N SER A 168 6.84 5.75 -3.25
CA SER A 168 6.37 6.09 -4.60
C SER A 168 7.50 6.18 -5.64
N PHE A 169 8.69 6.61 -5.23
CA PHE A 169 9.83 6.77 -6.12
C PHE A 169 10.39 5.45 -6.63
N SER A 170 10.70 4.49 -5.74
CA SER A 170 11.23 3.17 -6.12
C SER A 170 10.25 2.42 -7.02
N ARG A 171 8.95 2.48 -6.69
CA ARG A 171 7.89 1.94 -7.53
C ARG A 171 7.87 2.59 -8.91
N THR A 172 7.94 3.92 -8.99
CA THR A 172 7.95 4.62 -10.28
C THR A 172 9.15 4.20 -11.15
N MET A 173 10.33 4.01 -10.56
CA MET A 173 11.51 3.54 -11.27
C MET A 173 11.34 2.13 -11.85
N ALA A 174 10.64 1.25 -11.14
CA ALA A 174 10.40 -0.12 -11.61
C ALA A 174 9.57 -0.20 -12.91
N TYR A 175 8.77 0.83 -13.20
CA TYR A 175 7.90 0.90 -14.40
C TYR A 175 8.33 1.99 -15.38
N MET A 176 9.53 2.54 -15.27
CA MET A 176 10.01 3.56 -16.21
C MET A 176 10.38 2.92 -17.55
N VAL A 177 9.93 3.47 -18.67
CA VAL A 177 10.27 3.02 -20.03
C VAL A 177 10.75 4.18 -20.89
#